data_AF-M5RIY3-F1
#
_entry.id   AF-M5RIY3-F1
#
_cell.length_a   1.000
_cell.length_b   1.000
_cell.length_c   1.000
_cell.angle_alpha   90.00
_cell.angle_beta   90.00
_cell.angle_gamma   90.00
#
_symmetry.space_group_name_H-M   'P 1'
#
loop_
_entity.id
_entity.type
_entity.pdbx_description
1 polymer ?
#
loop_
_entity_poly.entity_id
_entity_poly.type
_entity_poly.pdbx_seq_one_letter_code
_entity_poly.pdbx_strand_id
1 'polypeptide(L)'
;MNTLSLTGSSTRWFLRGTAVGMLLMAAVNALSYFVRSSDWSSLVGKPQSQDESIGFPLTIWEAGNTYGGLFADYPNMGVNILVAAALGSLIGMVAARHRDYLNQLVGDLDEGESATASTQRIQFSLFGLMVATTIAAVFATVASKLAVRPETLIAIYTLGPITLVALAMLPRRLSWQQRVVIITPAAFSLIAVAIAVGRGLGMEFDKVLMGIFLSWTPQSAIAAITLTSYLLVQQSREVRSEE
;
A
#
# COMPACT_ATOMS: atom_id res chain seq x y z
N MET A 1 4.69 17.45 -33.60
CA MET A 1 4.79 16.41 -32.55
C MET A 1 3.61 16.62 -31.62
N ASN A 2 2.59 15.78 -31.71
CA ASN A 2 1.39 15.91 -30.88
C ASN A 2 1.75 15.62 -29.43
N THR A 3 1.78 16.66 -28.61
CA THR A 3 1.70 16.55 -27.15
C THR A 3 0.31 15.96 -26.84
N LEU A 4 0.25 14.63 -26.72
CA LEU A 4 -0.89 13.95 -26.11
C LEU A 4 -0.98 14.44 -24.66
N SER A 5 -1.70 15.55 -24.47
CA SER A 5 -2.15 16.03 -23.18
C SER A 5 -2.66 14.84 -22.36
N LEU A 6 -2.10 14.65 -21.17
CA LEU A 6 -2.53 13.67 -20.18
C LEU A 6 -3.91 14.02 -19.59
N THR A 7 -4.81 14.63 -20.36
CA THR A 7 -6.20 14.82 -19.96
C THR A 7 -6.88 13.47 -19.81
N GLY A 8 -7.13 13.07 -18.57
CA GLY A 8 -7.83 11.85 -18.24
C GLY A 8 -9.26 11.90 -18.77
N SER A 9 -9.66 10.89 -19.54
CA SER A 9 -11.06 10.73 -19.92
C SER A 9 -11.95 10.48 -18.70
N SER A 10 -13.25 10.75 -18.84
CA SER A 10 -14.25 10.46 -17.80
C SER A 10 -14.13 9.03 -17.27
N THR A 11 -13.90 8.07 -18.17
CA THR A 11 -13.73 6.65 -17.84
C THR A 11 -12.47 6.41 -17.01
N ARG A 12 -11.34 7.07 -17.32
CA ARG A 12 -10.12 6.94 -16.53
C ARG A 12 -10.30 7.49 -15.12
N TRP A 13 -10.95 8.64 -14.98
CA TRP A 13 -11.24 9.22 -13.66
C TRP A 13 -12.24 8.39 -12.86
N PHE A 14 -13.25 7.83 -13.53
CA PHE A 14 -14.15 6.86 -12.90
C PHE A 14 -13.38 5.67 -12.34
N LEU A 15 -12.54 5.01 -13.17
CA LEU A 15 -11.76 3.84 -12.74
C LEU A 15 -10.79 4.18 -11.60
N ARG A 16 -10.14 5.34 -11.65
CA ARG A 16 -9.26 5.82 -10.56
C ARG A 16 -10.04 6.03 -9.26
N GLY A 17 -11.16 6.74 -9.30
CA GLY A 17 -11.99 6.97 -8.12
C GLY A 17 -12.57 5.66 -7.56
N THR A 18 -12.97 4.72 -8.43
CA THR A 18 -13.39 3.38 -8.02
C THR A 18 -12.28 2.61 -7.32
N ALA A 19 -11.06 2.63 -7.88
CA ALA A 19 -9.90 1.99 -7.25
C ALA A 19 -9.59 2.59 -5.87
N VAL A 20 -9.66 3.92 -5.72
CA VAL A 20 -9.49 4.60 -4.44
C VAL A 20 -10.56 4.16 -3.44
N GLY A 21 -11.84 4.14 -3.83
CA GLY A 21 -12.91 3.71 -2.93
C GLY A 21 -12.83 2.24 -2.53
N MET A 22 -12.42 1.36 -3.45
CA MET A 22 -12.14 -0.05 -3.12
C MET A 22 -10.96 -0.17 -2.15
N LEU A 23 -9.91 0.64 -2.30
CA LEU A 23 -8.76 0.65 -1.40
C LEU A 23 -9.14 1.16 0.00
N LEU A 24 -10.00 2.17 0.10
CA LEU A 24 -10.57 2.62 1.37
C LEU A 24 -11.35 1.49 2.05
N MET A 25 -12.19 0.77 1.29
CA MET A 25 -12.94 -0.37 1.82
C MET A 25 -12.03 -1.53 2.23
N ALA A 26 -10.95 -1.79 1.50
CA ALA A 26 -9.93 -2.75 1.90
C ALA A 26 -9.23 -2.33 3.20
N ALA A 27 -8.95 -1.03 3.39
CA ALA A 27 -8.40 -0.50 4.63
C ALA A 27 -9.39 -0.64 5.80
N VAL A 28 -10.67 -0.34 5.60
CA VAL A 28 -11.71 -0.56 6.63
C VAL A 28 -11.86 -2.05 6.95
N ASN A 29 -11.83 -2.91 5.94
CA ASN A 29 -11.86 -4.36 6.11
C ASN A 29 -10.64 -4.85 6.92
N ALA A 30 -9.44 -4.34 6.65
CA ALA A 30 -8.26 -4.59 7.46
C ALA A 30 -8.44 -4.11 8.90
N LEU A 31 -8.86 -2.86 9.10
CA LEU A 31 -9.08 -2.28 10.43
C LEU A 31 -10.17 -3.02 11.23
N SER A 32 -11.13 -3.65 10.56
CA SER A 32 -12.18 -4.43 11.22
C SER A 32 -11.62 -5.57 12.07
N TYR A 33 -10.44 -6.10 11.74
CA TYR A 33 -9.78 -7.12 12.55
C TYR A 33 -9.47 -6.63 13.97
N PHE A 34 -8.94 -5.42 14.11
CA PHE A 34 -8.60 -4.85 15.42
C PHE A 34 -9.85 -4.51 16.24
N VAL A 35 -10.98 -4.30 15.58
CA VAL A 35 -12.25 -4.02 16.26
C VAL A 35 -12.97 -5.31 16.66
N ARG A 36 -12.84 -6.37 15.86
CA ARG A 36 -13.59 -7.61 16.01
C ARG A 36 -12.83 -8.73 16.73
N SER A 37 -11.50 -8.66 16.78
CA SER A 37 -10.66 -9.66 17.43
C SER A 37 -10.30 -9.22 18.84
N SER A 38 -10.42 -10.13 19.81
CA SER A 38 -10.12 -9.85 21.22
C SER A 38 -8.65 -10.05 21.58
N ASP A 39 -7.89 -10.78 20.75
CA ASP A 39 -6.45 -10.99 20.86
C ASP A 39 -5.79 -10.82 19.48
N TRP A 40 -4.59 -10.24 19.46
CA TRP A 40 -3.77 -10.05 18.23
C TRP A 40 -2.42 -10.76 18.33
N SER A 41 -2.20 -11.55 19.39
CA SER A 41 -0.96 -12.26 19.64
C SER A 41 -0.59 -13.23 18.51
N SER A 42 -1.58 -13.74 17.77
CA SER A 42 -1.33 -14.64 16.63
C SER A 42 -0.64 -13.97 15.45
N LEU A 43 -0.65 -12.64 15.38
CA LEU A 43 0.07 -11.90 14.32
C LEU A 43 1.59 -11.97 14.52
N VAL A 44 2.05 -12.28 15.74
CA VAL A 44 3.46 -12.18 16.14
C VAL A 44 3.97 -13.51 16.70
N GLY A 45 3.11 -14.50 16.94
CA GLY A 45 3.52 -15.79 17.47
C GLY A 45 2.36 -16.79 17.59
N LYS A 46 2.46 -17.69 18.57
CA LYS A 46 1.42 -18.70 18.81
C LYS A 46 0.15 -18.02 19.37
N PRO A 47 -1.03 -18.24 18.76
CA PRO A 47 -2.28 -17.67 19.26
C PRO A 47 -2.56 -18.11 20.70
N GLN A 48 -2.89 -17.16 21.58
CA GLN A 48 -3.38 -17.46 22.92
C GLN A 48 -4.90 -17.70 22.95
N SER A 49 -5.63 -17.15 21.98
CA SER A 49 -7.04 -17.39 21.76
C SER A 49 -7.35 -17.67 20.27
N GLN A 50 -8.53 -18.24 20.00
CA GLN A 50 -9.07 -18.39 18.65
C GLN A 50 -10.16 -17.35 18.35
N ASP A 51 -10.23 -16.27 19.13
CA ASP A 51 -11.27 -15.26 19.00
C ASP A 51 -10.79 -14.11 18.11
N GLU A 52 -10.55 -14.46 16.85
CA GLU A 52 -10.09 -13.54 15.82
C GLU A 52 -11.02 -13.56 14.63
N SER A 53 -11.36 -12.40 14.11
CA SER A 53 -12.18 -12.32 12.90
C SER A 53 -11.88 -11.06 12.10
N ILE A 54 -12.06 -11.14 10.79
CA ILE A 54 -11.89 -10.04 9.85
C ILE A 54 -13.08 -10.02 8.89
N GLY A 55 -13.50 -8.81 8.53
CA GLY A 55 -14.51 -8.62 7.51
C GLY A 55 -15.32 -7.34 7.72
N PHE A 56 -15.50 -6.57 6.66
CA PHE A 56 -16.43 -5.45 6.65
C PHE A 56 -17.10 -5.27 5.28
N PRO A 57 -18.44 -5.13 5.23
CA PRO A 57 -19.36 -5.10 6.37
C PRO A 57 -19.63 -6.47 7.02
N LEU A 58 -19.50 -7.56 6.25
CA LEU A 58 -19.73 -8.92 6.75
C LEU A 58 -18.42 -9.61 7.13
N THR A 59 -18.48 -10.55 8.07
CA THR A 59 -17.33 -11.39 8.45
C THR A 59 -16.95 -12.29 7.27
N ILE A 60 -15.68 -12.25 6.86
CA ILE A 60 -15.16 -13.09 5.75
C ILE A 60 -14.27 -14.21 6.27
N TRP A 61 -13.67 -14.02 7.44
CA TRP A 61 -12.78 -15.00 8.04
C TRP A 61 -12.84 -14.88 9.57
N GLU A 62 -12.76 -16.02 10.24
CA GLU A 62 -12.88 -16.21 11.68
C GLU A 62 -12.01 -17.40 12.07
N ALA A 63 -11.19 -17.24 13.11
CA ALA A 63 -10.33 -18.30 13.61
C ALA A 63 -11.17 -19.48 14.15
N GLY A 64 -10.72 -20.70 13.86
CA GLY A 64 -11.42 -21.92 14.28
C GLY A 64 -12.65 -22.28 13.42
N ASN A 65 -13.12 -21.38 12.56
CA ASN A 65 -14.17 -21.67 11.61
C ASN A 65 -13.59 -22.38 10.37
N THR A 66 -14.25 -23.45 9.93
CA THR A 66 -13.75 -24.29 8.83
C THR A 66 -14.46 -24.04 7.51
N TYR A 67 -15.51 -23.20 7.45
CA TYR A 67 -16.23 -22.81 6.22
C TYR A 67 -16.50 -23.96 5.22
N GLY A 68 -16.77 -25.18 5.71
CA GLY A 68 -16.95 -26.36 4.86
C GLY A 68 -15.68 -26.86 4.17
N GLY A 69 -14.51 -26.65 4.77
CA GLY A 69 -13.17 -26.96 4.24
C GLY A 69 -12.53 -25.79 3.47
N LEU A 70 -13.18 -24.63 3.44
CA LEU A 70 -12.68 -23.43 2.77
C LEU A 70 -11.90 -22.54 3.73
N PHE A 71 -10.97 -21.76 3.17
CA PHE A 71 -10.16 -20.84 3.96
C PHE A 71 -10.99 -19.66 4.50
N ALA A 72 -12.00 -19.22 3.77
CA ALA A 72 -12.82 -18.04 4.08
C ALA A 72 -14.28 -18.26 3.66
N ASP A 73 -15.18 -17.46 4.19
CA ASP A 73 -16.58 -17.39 3.75
C ASP A 73 -16.64 -16.66 2.39
N TYR A 74 -16.51 -17.41 1.30
CA TYR A 74 -16.57 -16.84 -0.05
C TYR A 74 -17.88 -16.12 -0.39
N PRO A 75 -19.07 -16.60 0.03
CA PRO A 75 -20.30 -15.83 -0.10
C PRO A 75 -20.19 -14.43 0.53
N ASN A 76 -19.78 -14.33 1.79
CA ASN A 76 -19.64 -13.04 2.46
C ASN A 76 -18.51 -12.20 1.86
N MET A 77 -17.41 -12.82 1.42
CA MET A 77 -16.35 -12.15 0.70
C MET A 77 -16.86 -11.52 -0.61
N GLY A 78 -17.71 -12.25 -1.35
CA GLY A 78 -18.37 -11.74 -2.55
C GLY A 78 -19.24 -10.53 -2.26
N VAL A 79 -20.05 -10.58 -1.19
CA VAL A 79 -20.87 -9.44 -0.75
C VAL A 79 -19.99 -8.24 -0.38
N ASN A 80 -18.91 -8.44 0.38
CA ASN A 80 -18.00 -7.36 0.72
C ASN A 80 -17.34 -6.73 -0.52
N ILE A 81 -16.94 -7.54 -1.50
CA ILE A 81 -16.41 -7.06 -2.78
C ILE A 81 -17.46 -6.23 -3.52
N LEU A 82 -18.72 -6.67 -3.57
CA LEU A 82 -19.81 -5.94 -4.21
C LEU A 82 -20.08 -4.60 -3.51
N VAL A 83 -20.09 -4.58 -2.18
CA VAL A 83 -20.22 -3.35 -1.39
C VAL A 83 -19.05 -2.41 -1.68
N ALA A 84 -17.83 -2.93 -1.70
CA ALA A 84 -16.63 -2.16 -2.02
C ALA A 84 -16.67 -1.58 -3.45
N ALA A 85 -17.12 -2.37 -4.43
CA ALA A 85 -17.29 -1.93 -5.81
C ALA A 85 -18.40 -0.88 -5.94
N ALA A 86 -19.51 -1.02 -5.22
CA ALA A 86 -20.61 -0.06 -5.22
C ALA A 86 -20.16 1.29 -4.63
N LEU A 87 -19.55 1.29 -3.44
CA LEU A 87 -19.02 2.50 -2.81
C LEU A 87 -17.89 3.12 -3.62
N GLY A 88 -16.99 2.28 -4.17
CA GLY A 88 -15.97 2.71 -5.12
C GLY A 88 -16.58 3.40 -6.33
N SER A 89 -17.62 2.83 -6.93
CA SER A 89 -18.30 3.43 -8.08
C SER A 89 -18.93 4.78 -7.76
N LEU A 90 -19.47 4.99 -6.54
CA LEU A 90 -19.94 6.31 -6.11
C LEU A 90 -18.80 7.34 -6.12
N ILE A 91 -17.64 7.00 -5.56
CA ILE A 91 -16.43 7.86 -5.57
C ILE A 91 -15.94 8.07 -7.01
N GLY A 92 -15.93 7.02 -7.82
CA GLY A 92 -15.61 7.08 -9.25
C GLY A 92 -16.51 8.04 -10.02
N MET A 93 -17.81 8.02 -9.77
CA MET A 93 -18.77 8.95 -10.39
C MET A 93 -18.48 10.40 -10.00
N VAL A 94 -18.18 10.66 -8.72
CA VAL A 94 -17.79 12.00 -8.25
C VAL A 94 -16.50 12.44 -8.94
N ALA A 95 -15.47 11.60 -8.98
CA ALA A 95 -14.21 11.90 -9.65
C ALA A 95 -14.41 12.18 -11.15
N ALA A 96 -15.23 11.38 -11.84
CA ALA A 96 -15.55 11.58 -13.25
C ALA A 96 -16.33 12.87 -13.51
N ARG A 97 -17.22 13.27 -12.60
CA ARG A 97 -17.95 14.54 -12.67
C ARG A 97 -17.02 15.75 -12.50
N HIS A 98 -16.00 15.63 -11.66
CA HIS A 98 -15.01 16.67 -11.41
C HIS A 98 -13.73 16.52 -12.25
N ARG A 99 -13.79 15.79 -13.37
CA ARG A 99 -12.62 15.45 -14.18
C ARG A 99 -11.85 16.67 -14.70
N ASP A 100 -12.52 17.77 -15.03
CA ASP A 100 -11.86 18.93 -15.64
C ASP A 100 -10.99 19.64 -14.60
N TYR A 101 -11.52 19.81 -13.38
CA TYR A 101 -10.77 20.28 -12.22
C TYR A 101 -9.61 19.34 -11.86
N LEU A 102 -9.85 18.03 -11.82
CA LEU A 102 -8.82 17.04 -11.52
C LEU A 102 -7.73 16.97 -12.61
N ASN A 103 -8.08 17.19 -13.86
CA ASN A 103 -7.12 17.26 -14.98
C ASN A 103 -6.24 18.50 -14.87
N GLN A 104 -6.80 19.66 -14.52
CA GLN A 104 -6.01 20.88 -14.27
C GLN A 104 -5.01 20.63 -13.14
N LEU A 105 -5.50 20.09 -12.03
CA LEU A 105 -4.68 19.77 -10.86
C LEU A 105 -3.53 18.80 -11.14
N VAL A 106 -3.78 17.75 -11.93
CA VAL A 106 -2.72 16.82 -12.37
C VAL A 106 -1.77 17.49 -13.36
N GLY A 107 -2.29 18.32 -14.27
CA GLY A 107 -1.46 19.06 -15.23
C GLY A 107 -0.47 19.98 -14.54
N ASP A 108 -0.93 20.76 -13.56
CA ASP A 108 -0.09 21.66 -12.78
C ASP A 108 0.99 20.90 -11.99
N LEU A 109 0.65 19.73 -11.44
CA LEU A 109 1.62 18.84 -10.76
C LEU A 109 2.68 18.31 -11.74
N ASP A 110 2.27 17.86 -12.92
CA ASP A 110 3.18 17.34 -13.96
C ASP A 110 4.09 18.45 -14.51
N GLU A 111 3.60 19.68 -14.64
CA GLU A 111 4.39 20.85 -15.08
C GLU A 111 5.44 21.25 -14.03
N GLY A 112 5.08 21.23 -12.74
CA GLY A 112 6.02 21.45 -11.64
C GLY A 112 7.13 20.38 -11.53
N GLU A 113 6.79 19.11 -11.78
CA GLU A 113 7.80 18.04 -11.85
C GLU A 113 8.68 18.16 -13.11
N SER A 114 8.10 18.51 -14.26
CA SER A 114 8.84 18.61 -15.54
C SER A 114 9.84 19.77 -15.57
N ALA A 115 9.56 20.88 -14.90
CA ALA A 115 10.48 22.02 -14.80
C ALA A 115 11.77 21.70 -14.00
N THR A 116 11.74 20.66 -13.15
CA THR A 116 12.87 20.26 -12.29
C THR A 116 13.54 18.95 -12.71
N ALA A 117 12.90 18.16 -13.57
CA ALA A 117 13.41 16.88 -14.06
C ALA A 117 14.28 17.04 -15.32
N SER A 118 15.51 17.56 -15.16
CA SER A 118 16.52 17.35 -16.21
C SER A 118 16.85 15.86 -16.29
N THR A 119 16.71 15.29 -17.48
CA THR A 119 16.87 13.86 -17.80
C THR A 119 18.29 13.37 -17.57
N GLN A 120 18.70 13.21 -16.32
CA GLN A 120 19.95 12.52 -15.99
C GLN A 120 19.71 11.02 -16.11
N ARG A 121 20.34 10.40 -17.12
CA ARG A 121 20.46 8.95 -17.20
C ARG A 121 21.19 8.48 -15.94
N ILE A 122 20.52 7.69 -15.11
CA ILE A 122 21.12 7.06 -13.93
C ILE A 122 22.22 6.13 -14.45
N GLN A 123 23.46 6.61 -14.47
CA GLN A 123 24.61 5.75 -14.69
C GLN A 123 24.84 4.98 -13.40
N PHE A 124 24.47 3.71 -13.41
CA PHE A 124 24.77 2.78 -12.33
C PHE A 124 26.29 2.69 -12.17
N SER A 125 26.82 3.32 -11.11
CA SER A 125 28.21 3.15 -10.74
C SER A 125 28.41 1.73 -10.20
N LEU A 126 29.40 1.00 -10.73
CA LEU A 126 29.81 -0.31 -10.21
C LEU A 126 30.13 -0.24 -8.71
N PHE A 127 30.71 0.88 -8.25
CA PHE A 127 30.97 1.12 -6.84
C PHE A 127 29.66 1.23 -6.04
N GLY A 128 28.67 1.95 -6.57
CA GLY A 128 27.35 2.05 -5.95
C GLY A 128 26.65 0.70 -5.83
N LEU A 129 26.77 -0.15 -6.87
CA LEU A 129 26.25 -1.51 -6.84
C LEU A 129 26.94 -2.35 -5.75
N MET A 130 28.27 -2.32 -5.66
CA MET A 130 29.02 -3.06 -4.64
C MET A 130 28.68 -2.63 -3.20
N VAL A 131 28.53 -1.32 -2.98
CA VAL A 131 28.12 -0.77 -1.68
C VAL A 131 26.70 -1.23 -1.35
N ALA A 132 25.76 -1.12 -2.29
CA ALA A 132 24.39 -1.57 -2.10
C ALA A 132 24.32 -3.09 -1.81
N THR A 133 25.06 -3.92 -2.53
CA THR A 133 25.11 -5.37 -2.29
C THR A 133 25.75 -5.72 -0.94
N THR A 134 26.77 -4.98 -0.52
CA THR A 134 27.41 -5.19 0.79
C THR A 134 26.45 -4.83 1.92
N ILE A 135 25.78 -3.69 1.81
CA ILE A 135 24.74 -3.27 2.77
C ILE A 135 23.63 -4.32 2.81
N ALA A 136 23.10 -4.73 1.65
CA ALA A 136 22.07 -5.75 1.57
C ALA A 136 22.51 -7.09 2.19
N ALA A 137 23.76 -7.53 1.98
CA ALA A 137 24.30 -8.75 2.57
C ALA A 137 24.46 -8.65 4.09
N VAL A 138 24.90 -7.50 4.61
CA VAL A 138 24.96 -7.23 6.05
C VAL A 138 23.56 -7.27 6.66
N PHE A 139 22.60 -6.56 6.06
CA PHE A 139 21.21 -6.59 6.50
C PHE A 139 20.60 -7.99 6.42
N ALA A 140 20.86 -8.77 5.36
CA ALA A 140 20.40 -10.14 5.22
C ALA A 140 21.01 -11.06 6.29
N THR A 141 22.28 -10.85 6.64
CA THR A 141 22.98 -11.62 7.68
C THR A 141 22.48 -11.27 9.09
N VAL A 142 22.21 -9.99 9.34
CA VAL A 142 21.61 -9.54 10.61
C VAL A 142 20.16 -10.03 10.71
N ALA A 143 19.39 -9.91 9.64
CA ALA A 143 18.01 -10.39 9.56
C ALA A 143 17.93 -11.91 9.74
N SER A 144 18.85 -12.70 9.18
CA SER A 144 18.84 -14.16 9.36
C SER A 144 19.14 -14.58 10.81
N LYS A 145 19.95 -13.81 11.54
CA LYS A 145 20.18 -14.04 12.98
C LYS A 145 19.03 -13.54 13.86
N LEU A 146 18.30 -12.52 13.42
CA LEU A 146 17.11 -11.99 14.10
C LEU A 146 15.80 -12.67 13.67
N ALA A 147 15.81 -13.51 12.63
CA ALA A 147 14.62 -14.12 12.03
C ALA A 147 13.87 -15.09 12.98
N VAL A 148 14.47 -15.45 14.11
CA VAL A 148 13.86 -16.32 15.13
C VAL A 148 13.16 -15.50 16.23
N ARG A 149 13.01 -14.19 16.05
CA ARG A 149 12.45 -13.29 17.05
C ARG A 149 11.12 -12.68 16.58
N PRO A 150 10.05 -12.72 17.40
CA PRO A 150 8.76 -12.11 17.09
C PRO A 150 8.86 -10.62 16.77
N GLU A 151 9.81 -9.92 17.39
CA GLU A 151 10.07 -8.50 17.21
C GLU A 151 10.41 -8.16 15.74
N THR A 152 11.00 -9.09 15.00
CA THR A 152 11.33 -8.91 13.59
C THR A 152 10.08 -8.80 12.73
N LEU A 153 9.01 -9.55 13.03
CA LEU A 153 7.74 -9.42 12.31
C LEU A 153 7.05 -8.09 12.63
N ILE A 154 7.05 -7.66 13.89
CA ILE A 154 6.52 -6.35 14.28
C ILE A 154 7.25 -5.24 13.51
N ALA A 155 8.59 -5.32 13.43
CA ALA A 155 9.38 -4.36 12.67
C ALA A 155 9.01 -4.36 11.18
N ILE A 156 8.81 -5.52 10.56
CA ILE A 156 8.40 -5.61 9.15
C ILE A 156 6.98 -5.03 8.94
N TYR A 157 6.04 -5.32 9.84
CA TYR A 157 4.66 -4.83 9.75
C TYR A 157 4.54 -3.31 9.92
N THR A 158 5.38 -2.72 10.76
CA THR A 158 5.37 -1.28 11.06
C THR A 158 6.27 -0.48 10.12
N LEU A 159 7.51 -0.91 9.92
CA LEU A 159 8.50 -0.16 9.14
C LEU A 159 8.39 -0.44 7.64
N GLY A 160 7.84 -1.58 7.23
CA GLY A 160 7.69 -1.93 5.81
C GLY A 160 6.96 -0.84 5.02
N PRO A 161 5.71 -0.49 5.37
CA PRO A 161 4.94 0.53 4.65
C PRO A 161 5.57 1.91 4.76
N ILE A 162 6.08 2.29 5.94
CA ILE A 162 6.78 3.58 6.13
C ILE A 162 7.98 3.68 5.19
N THR A 163 8.77 2.61 5.08
CA THR A 163 9.95 2.57 4.20
C THR A 163 9.53 2.64 2.74
N LEU A 164 8.47 1.92 2.33
CA LEU A 164 7.95 1.97 0.96
C LEU A 164 7.39 3.35 0.60
N VAL A 165 6.68 4.00 1.54
CA VAL A 165 6.18 5.37 1.38
C VAL A 165 7.37 6.34 1.29
N ALA A 166 8.35 6.25 2.19
CA ALA A 166 9.55 7.08 2.16
C ALA A 166 10.32 6.91 0.84
N LEU A 167 10.44 5.67 0.33
CA LEU A 167 11.03 5.39 -0.98
C LEU A 167 10.20 5.97 -2.14
N ALA A 168 8.87 5.91 -2.06
CA ALA A 168 7.98 6.57 -3.02
C ALA A 168 8.11 8.10 -3.00
N MET A 169 8.50 8.65 -1.84
CA MET A 169 8.79 10.07 -1.65
C MET A 169 10.25 10.45 -1.97
N LEU A 170 11.16 9.49 -2.13
CA LEU A 170 12.58 9.69 -2.43
C LEU A 170 12.85 9.78 -3.94
N PRO A 171 13.97 10.40 -4.34
CA PRO A 171 14.10 11.84 -4.60
C PRO A 171 13.09 12.35 -5.65
N ARG A 172 12.64 13.61 -5.48
CA ARG A 172 11.75 14.39 -6.38
C ARG A 172 12.08 14.36 -7.88
N ARG A 173 13.25 13.83 -8.27
CA ARG A 173 13.76 13.80 -9.65
C ARG A 173 13.51 12.48 -10.39
N LEU A 174 13.00 11.44 -9.71
CA LEU A 174 12.63 10.19 -10.38
C LEU A 174 11.22 10.26 -10.93
N SER A 175 11.05 9.83 -12.18
CA SER A 175 9.71 9.77 -12.79
C SER A 175 8.84 8.74 -12.05
N TRP A 176 7.53 8.98 -12.02
CA TRP A 176 6.56 8.07 -11.39
C TRP A 176 6.77 6.60 -11.79
N GLN A 177 7.00 6.33 -13.08
CA GLN A 177 7.25 4.98 -13.60
C GLN A 177 8.48 4.33 -12.97
N GLN A 178 9.57 5.08 -12.79
CA GLN A 178 10.79 4.57 -12.15
C GLN A 178 10.54 4.25 -10.67
N ARG A 179 9.77 5.09 -9.97
CA ARG A 179 9.41 4.85 -8.57
C ARG A 179 8.63 3.54 -8.44
N VAL A 180 7.63 3.30 -9.30
CA VAL A 180 6.87 2.03 -9.31
C VAL A 180 7.77 0.82 -9.59
N VAL A 181 8.70 0.93 -10.53
CA VAL A 181 9.66 -0.14 -10.86
C VAL A 181 10.59 -0.47 -9.69
N ILE A 182 10.90 0.49 -8.81
CA ILE A 182 11.71 0.26 -7.61
C ILE A 182 10.86 -0.27 -6.45
N ILE A 183 9.69 0.33 -6.20
CA ILE A 183 8.81 0.00 -5.06
C ILE A 183 8.27 -1.42 -5.19
N THR A 184 7.85 -1.83 -6.39
CA THR A 184 7.22 -3.14 -6.62
C THR A 184 8.13 -4.31 -6.19
N PRO A 185 9.38 -4.44 -6.70
CA PRO A 185 10.27 -5.52 -6.26
C PRO A 185 10.68 -5.38 -4.79
N ALA A 186 10.81 -4.16 -4.25
CA ALA A 186 11.08 -3.96 -2.84
C ALA A 186 9.94 -4.50 -1.95
N ALA A 187 8.68 -4.22 -2.31
CA ALA A 187 7.51 -4.74 -1.61
C ALA A 187 7.44 -6.27 -1.67
N PHE A 188 7.64 -6.87 -2.84
CA PHE A 188 7.68 -8.33 -2.97
C PHE A 188 8.82 -8.96 -2.16
N SER A 189 9.98 -8.32 -2.11
CA SER A 189 11.12 -8.80 -1.32
C SER A 189 10.81 -8.76 0.18
N LEU A 190 10.19 -7.68 0.67
CA LEU A 190 9.77 -7.57 2.07
C LEU A 190 8.69 -8.62 2.43
N ILE A 191 7.74 -8.88 1.53
CA ILE A 191 6.74 -9.95 1.71
C ILE A 191 7.44 -11.32 1.79
N ALA A 192 8.38 -11.61 0.89
CA ALA A 192 9.13 -12.86 0.91
C ALA A 192 9.94 -13.04 2.22
N VAL A 193 10.57 -11.97 2.71
CA VAL A 193 11.27 -11.98 4.01
C VAL A 193 10.29 -12.22 5.16
N ALA A 194 9.14 -11.56 5.17
CA ALA A 194 8.10 -11.76 6.19
C ALA A 194 7.64 -13.23 6.24
N ILE A 195 7.40 -13.84 5.08
CA ILE A 195 7.03 -15.25 4.95
C ILE A 195 8.15 -16.15 5.50
N ALA A 196 9.41 -15.88 5.15
CA ALA A 196 10.55 -16.66 5.63
C ALA A 196 10.71 -16.58 7.16
N VAL A 197 10.56 -15.39 7.73
CA VAL A 197 10.61 -15.15 9.19
C VAL A 197 9.44 -15.84 9.88
N GLY A 198 8.21 -15.67 9.39
CA GLY A 198 7.02 -16.32 9.95
C GLY A 198 7.12 -17.85 9.92
N ARG A 199 7.66 -18.43 8.84
CA ARG A 199 7.96 -19.87 8.78
C ARG A 199 9.00 -20.28 9.83
N GLY A 200 10.03 -19.46 10.05
CA GLY A 200 11.04 -19.69 11.10
C GLY A 200 10.46 -19.66 12.52
N LEU A 201 9.37 -18.92 12.72
CA LEU A 201 8.62 -18.85 13.99
C LEU A 201 7.53 -19.93 14.12
N GLY A 202 7.36 -20.79 13.11
CA GLY A 202 6.32 -21.82 13.10
C GLY A 202 4.90 -21.27 12.91
N MET A 203 4.77 -20.08 12.32
CA MET A 203 3.48 -19.47 12.01
C MET A 203 2.91 -20.03 10.70
N GLU A 204 1.58 -20.07 10.63
CA GLU A 204 0.88 -20.40 9.39
C GLU A 204 1.10 -19.30 8.34
N PHE A 205 1.27 -19.71 7.08
CA PHE A 205 1.47 -18.79 5.96
C PHE A 205 0.39 -17.72 5.87
N ASP A 206 -0.87 -18.13 6.05
CA ASP A 206 -2.03 -17.26 5.94
C ASP A 206 -2.05 -16.19 7.05
N LYS A 207 -1.56 -16.52 8.25
CA LYS A 207 -1.43 -15.56 9.36
C LYS A 207 -0.39 -14.48 9.08
N VAL A 208 0.72 -14.85 8.44
CA VAL A 208 1.73 -13.89 8.02
C VAL A 208 1.18 -12.94 6.96
N LEU A 209 0.50 -13.48 5.93
CA LEU A 209 -0.14 -12.65 4.91
C LEU A 209 -1.22 -11.74 5.50
N MET A 210 -2.01 -12.26 6.45
CA MET A 210 -2.98 -11.46 7.19
C MET A 210 -2.30 -10.32 7.93
N GLY A 211 -1.21 -10.57 8.68
CA GLY A 211 -0.44 -9.53 9.36
C GLY A 211 0.07 -8.43 8.43
N ILE A 212 0.57 -8.81 7.25
CA ILE A 212 0.98 -7.86 6.19
C ILE A 212 -0.23 -7.05 5.73
N PHE A 213 -1.34 -7.69 5.36
CA PHE A 213 -2.55 -7.01 4.88
C PHE A 213 -3.10 -6.02 5.91
N LEU A 214 -3.25 -6.47 7.17
CA LEU A 214 -3.75 -5.69 8.29
C LEU A 214 -2.94 -4.43 8.56
N SER A 215 -1.61 -4.55 8.44
CA SER A 215 -0.70 -3.46 8.74
C SER A 215 -0.50 -2.55 7.55
N TRP A 216 -0.26 -3.12 6.36
CA TRP A 216 0.21 -2.38 5.21
C TRP A 216 -0.92 -1.67 4.47
N THR A 217 -2.12 -2.26 4.39
CA THR A 217 -3.23 -1.66 3.63
C THR A 217 -3.73 -0.36 4.25
N PRO A 218 -4.04 -0.28 5.57
CA PRO A 218 -4.45 0.97 6.20
C PRO A 218 -3.34 2.03 6.18
N GLN A 219 -2.09 1.64 6.47
CA GLN A 219 -0.95 2.56 6.47
C GLN A 219 -0.73 3.17 5.09
N SER A 220 -0.78 2.36 4.02
CA SER A 220 -0.63 2.83 2.65
C SER A 220 -1.79 3.74 2.22
N ALA A 221 -3.02 3.42 2.62
CA ALA A 221 -4.18 4.25 2.36
C ALA A 221 -4.05 5.63 3.02
N ILE A 222 -3.70 5.67 4.32
CA ILE A 222 -3.50 6.91 5.08
C ILE A 222 -2.37 7.74 4.47
N ALA A 223 -1.24 7.10 4.13
CA ALA A 223 -0.10 7.79 3.52
C ALA A 223 -0.49 8.42 2.17
N ALA A 224 -1.19 7.67 1.31
CA ALA A 224 -1.65 8.17 0.02
C ALA A 224 -2.60 9.36 0.18
N ILE A 225 -3.62 9.25 1.03
CA ILE A 225 -4.58 10.33 1.29
C ILE A 225 -3.86 11.57 1.83
N THR A 226 -3.02 11.38 2.86
CA THR A 226 -2.30 12.49 3.51
C THR A 226 -1.40 13.21 2.53
N LEU A 227 -0.64 12.46 1.73
CA LEU A 227 0.25 13.03 0.73
C LEU A 227 -0.52 13.79 -0.35
N THR A 228 -1.58 13.19 -0.90
CA THR A 228 -2.42 13.85 -1.89
C THR A 228 -3.01 15.13 -1.30
N SER A 229 -3.66 15.07 -0.14
CA SER A 229 -4.24 16.25 0.51
C SER A 229 -3.21 17.34 0.80
N TYR A 230 -2.01 16.97 1.25
CA TYR A 230 -0.92 17.92 1.51
C TYR A 230 -0.53 18.67 0.23
N LEU A 231 -0.33 17.96 -0.88
CA LEU A 231 0.02 18.57 -2.17
C LEU A 231 -1.06 19.54 -2.65
N LEU A 232 -2.33 19.16 -2.51
CA LEU A 232 -3.47 20.03 -2.88
C LEU A 232 -3.52 21.32 -2.07
N VAL A 233 -3.29 21.23 -0.75
CA VAL A 233 -3.28 22.41 0.13
C VAL A 233 -2.09 23.30 -0.19
N GLN A 234 -0.90 22.73 -0.41
CA GLN A 234 0.28 23.51 -0.74
C GLN A 234 0.06 24.30 -2.04
N GLN A 235 -0.44 23.64 -3.09
CA GLN A 235 -0.68 24.28 -4.38
C GLN A 235 -1.74 25.38 -4.30
N SER A 236 -2.82 25.16 -3.53
CA SER A 236 -3.86 26.19 -3.31
C SER A 236 -3.33 27.45 -2.62
N ARG A 237 -2.25 27.33 -1.82
CA ARG A 237 -1.60 28.46 -1.17
C ARG A 237 -0.69 29.23 -2.11
N GLU A 238 0.02 28.52 -3.00
CA GLU A 238 0.92 29.13 -3.98
C GLU A 238 0.12 29.97 -4.98
N VAL A 239 -0.97 29.44 -5.56
CA VAL A 239 -1.86 30.20 -6.47
C VAL A 239 -2.41 31.47 -5.81
N ARG A 240 -2.81 31.39 -4.53
CA ARG A 240 -3.35 32.55 -3.79
C ARG A 240 -2.29 33.62 -3.45
N SER A 241 -1.00 33.28 -3.50
CA SER A 241 0.08 34.24 -3.23
C SER A 241 0.49 35.04 -4.47
N GLU A 242 0.05 34.62 -5.65
CA GLU A 242 0.31 35.31 -6.92
C GLU A 242 -0.83 36.25 -7.35
N GLU A 243 -1.97 36.21 -6.65
CA GLU A 243 -3.11 37.15 -6.77
C GLU A 243 -3.00 38.33 -5.81
#